data_AF-X0HCE4-F1
#
_entry.id   AF-X0HCE4-F1
#
_cell.length_a   1.000
_cell.length_b   1.000
_cell.length_c   1.000
_cell.angle_alpha   90.00
_cell.angle_beta   90.00
_cell.angle_gamma   90.00
#
_symmetry.space_group_name_H-M   'P 1'
#
loop_
_entity.id
_entity.type
_entity.pdbx_description
1 polymer ?
#
loop_
_entity_poly.entity_id
_entity_poly.type
_entity_poly.pdbx_seq_one_letter_code
_entity_poly.pdbx_strand_id
1 'polypeptide(L)'
;MLVSQSLLSLGSIFSSVTTLPGCGEVNVFYTGLPGRHTYVTQQGYDAALVEAQIFNHTRQLREAGYNVRAVWRGPEIPGNEMSRYMKDVHWNVAGIGFGVRGSQISDVITLFEETLDIYREEAPDAKYVFNYNPLTFLWSVKRYFPLSSDCRDHPGKDLGYITICDGACT
;
A
#
# COMPACT_ATOMS: atom_id res chain seq x y z
N MET A 1 -37.57 20.61 -53.09
CA MET A 1 -37.53 21.56 -51.95
C MET A 1 -38.40 20.95 -50.86
N LEU A 2 -38.00 20.60 -49.64
CA LEU A 2 -36.82 20.91 -48.82
C LEU A 2 -36.66 19.77 -47.78
N VAL A 3 -35.40 19.37 -47.55
CA VAL A 3 -34.73 19.08 -46.26
C VAL A 3 -35.18 17.89 -45.39
N SER A 4 -34.34 16.84 -45.49
CA SER A 4 -34.04 15.81 -44.49
C SER A 4 -33.61 16.44 -43.16
N GLN A 5 -34.30 16.13 -42.06
CA GLN A 5 -33.84 16.47 -40.72
C GLN A 5 -32.97 15.35 -40.17
N SER A 6 -31.65 15.53 -40.29
CA SER A 6 -30.66 14.70 -39.61
C SER A 6 -30.60 15.15 -38.15
N LEU A 7 -31.11 14.32 -37.23
CA LEU A 7 -30.90 14.48 -35.79
C LEU A 7 -29.46 14.08 -35.45
N LEU A 8 -28.59 15.09 -35.30
CA LEU A 8 -27.27 14.93 -34.70
C LEU A 8 -27.44 14.73 -33.19
N SER A 9 -27.33 13.48 -32.74
CA SER A 9 -27.18 13.13 -31.32
C SER A 9 -25.78 13.54 -30.85
N LEU A 10 -25.67 14.73 -30.26
CA LEU A 10 -24.51 15.15 -29.46
C LEU A 10 -24.53 14.37 -28.14
N GLY A 11 -23.87 13.22 -28.11
CA GLY A 11 -23.57 12.52 -26.87
C GLY A 11 -22.55 13.31 -26.06
N SER A 12 -23.00 13.94 -24.97
CA SER A 12 -22.17 14.63 -23.99
C SER A 12 -21.06 13.73 -23.47
N ILE A 13 -19.81 14.07 -23.80
CA ILE A 13 -18.64 13.50 -23.14
C ILE A 13 -18.54 14.19 -21.78
N PHE A 14 -19.11 13.58 -20.74
CA PHE A 14 -18.82 13.99 -19.37
C PHE A 14 -17.36 13.65 -19.09
N SER A 15 -16.47 14.64 -19.18
CA SER A 15 -15.18 14.57 -18.52
C SER A 15 -15.44 14.46 -17.01
N SER A 16 -15.29 13.25 -16.46
CA SER A 16 -15.21 13.08 -15.01
C SER A 16 -13.97 13.84 -14.55
N VAL A 17 -14.16 15.06 -14.06
CA VAL A 17 -13.12 15.77 -13.33
C VAL A 17 -12.79 14.89 -12.12
N THR A 18 -11.65 14.21 -12.17
CA THR A 18 -11.18 13.42 -11.03
C THR A 18 -10.79 14.39 -9.92
N THR A 19 -11.71 14.61 -8.98
CA THR A 19 -11.45 15.41 -7.78
C THR A 19 -10.37 14.71 -6.97
N LEU A 20 -9.35 15.47 -6.56
CA LEU A 20 -8.30 14.94 -5.68
C LEU A 20 -8.91 14.59 -4.31
N PRO A 21 -8.55 13.44 -3.71
CA PRO A 21 -9.04 13.07 -2.39
C PRO A 21 -8.57 14.04 -1.31
N GLY A 22 -9.40 14.24 -0.29
CA GLY A 22 -9.08 15.00 0.92
C GLY A 22 -8.22 14.22 1.92
N CYS A 23 -7.81 14.92 2.99
CA CYS A 23 -7.15 14.29 4.13
C CYS A 23 -8.06 13.23 4.76
N GLY A 24 -7.53 12.05 5.02
CA GLY A 24 -8.25 10.94 5.65
C GLY A 24 -9.22 10.19 4.73
N GLU A 25 -9.25 10.47 3.42
CA GLU A 25 -10.13 9.76 2.47
C GLU A 25 -9.47 8.55 1.80
N VAL A 26 -8.14 8.44 1.88
CA VAL A 26 -7.38 7.36 1.22
C VAL A 26 -6.90 6.36 2.27
N ASN A 27 -7.39 5.13 2.17
CA ASN A 27 -6.97 3.99 2.98
C ASN A 27 -5.83 3.24 2.30
N VAL A 28 -4.71 3.10 3.02
CA VAL A 28 -3.49 2.44 2.57
C VAL A 28 -3.27 1.20 3.41
N PHE A 29 -3.20 0.05 2.76
CA PHE A 29 -2.64 -1.17 3.33
C PHE A 29 -1.21 -1.34 2.81
N TYR A 30 -0.26 -1.62 3.70
CA TYR A 30 1.13 -1.89 3.32
C TYR A 30 1.62 -3.17 3.98
N THR A 31 2.43 -3.95 3.26
CA THR A 31 3.08 -5.15 3.78
C THR A 31 4.50 -5.31 3.27
N GLY A 32 5.21 -6.26 3.87
CA GLY A 32 6.59 -6.62 3.61
C GLY A 32 7.14 -7.50 4.73
N LEU A 33 8.44 -7.75 4.70
CA LEU A 33 9.13 -8.38 5.82
C LEU A 33 9.15 -7.43 7.03
N PRO A 34 9.01 -7.95 8.26
CA PRO A 34 9.41 -7.24 9.47
C PRO A 34 10.87 -6.81 9.34
N GLY A 35 11.23 -5.62 9.83
CA GLY A 35 12.60 -5.11 9.71
C GLY A 35 13.63 -5.99 10.43
N ARG A 36 13.20 -6.64 11.52
CA ARG A 36 14.03 -7.58 12.30
C ARG A 36 14.00 -9.04 11.81
N HIS A 37 13.35 -9.31 10.69
CA HIS A 37 13.28 -10.67 10.14
C HIS A 37 14.67 -11.14 9.66
N THR A 38 15.03 -12.40 9.87
CA THR A 38 16.35 -12.97 9.48
C THR A 38 16.70 -12.74 8.00
N TYR A 39 15.71 -12.82 7.10
CA TYR A 39 15.88 -12.49 5.68
C TYR A 39 16.22 -11.03 5.39
N VAL A 40 15.97 -10.08 6.30
CA VAL A 40 16.50 -8.70 6.16
C VAL A 40 18.03 -8.71 6.28
N THR A 41 18.56 -9.40 7.29
CA THR A 41 20.02 -9.54 7.48
C THR A 41 20.67 -10.39 6.39
N GLN A 42 20.04 -11.47 5.95
CA GLN A 42 20.57 -12.30 4.85
C GLN A 42 20.65 -11.53 3.52
N GLN A 43 19.78 -10.55 3.31
CA GLN A 43 19.87 -9.63 2.16
C GLN A 43 20.94 -8.54 2.34
N GLY A 44 21.68 -8.54 3.44
CA GLY A 44 22.77 -7.60 3.71
C GLY A 44 22.33 -6.27 4.33
N TYR A 45 21.09 -6.16 4.79
CA TYR A 45 20.59 -4.95 5.45
C TYR A 45 20.79 -4.99 6.97
N ASP A 46 20.92 -3.80 7.56
CA ASP A 46 20.88 -3.62 9.02
C ASP A 46 19.44 -3.71 9.51
N ALA A 47 19.15 -4.74 10.30
CA ALA A 47 17.80 -5.04 10.79
C ALA A 47 17.20 -3.93 11.66
N ALA A 48 18.00 -3.34 12.56
CA ALA A 48 17.52 -2.29 13.46
C ALA A 48 17.24 -0.99 12.70
N LEU A 49 18.10 -0.66 11.73
CA LEU A 49 17.90 0.48 10.84
C LEU A 49 16.65 0.30 9.98
N VAL A 50 16.47 -0.87 9.37
CA VAL A 50 15.30 -1.15 8.53
C VAL A 50 14.01 -1.09 9.36
N GLU A 51 13.96 -1.68 10.54
CA GLU A 51 12.79 -1.61 11.43
C GLU A 51 12.43 -0.16 11.76
N ALA A 52 13.43 0.65 12.17
CA ALA A 52 13.22 2.05 12.46
C ALA A 52 12.72 2.84 11.23
N GLN A 53 13.25 2.56 10.05
CA GLN A 53 12.81 3.20 8.80
C GLN A 53 11.38 2.79 8.43
N ILE A 54 11.04 1.51 8.49
CA ILE A 54 9.68 1.03 8.21
C ILE A 54 8.68 1.70 9.15
N PHE A 55 8.96 1.73 10.45
CA PHE A 55 8.10 2.39 11.44
C PHE A 55 7.94 3.89 11.14
N ASN A 56 9.04 4.61 10.97
CA ASN A 56 9.02 6.06 10.74
C ASN A 56 8.31 6.44 9.44
N HIS A 57 8.51 5.69 8.35
CA HIS A 57 7.90 6.01 7.07
C HIS A 57 6.46 5.51 6.93
N THR A 58 6.05 4.54 7.73
CA THR A 58 4.62 4.24 7.95
C THR A 58 3.94 5.40 8.68
N ARG A 59 4.57 5.92 9.72
CA ARG A 59 4.10 7.13 10.42
C ARG A 59 4.04 8.34 9.49
N GLN A 60 5.01 8.50 8.59
CA GLN A 60 5.04 9.61 7.62
C GLN A 60 3.83 9.60 6.67
N LEU A 61 3.36 8.41 6.24
CA LEU A 61 2.12 8.32 5.47
C LEU A 61 0.93 8.89 6.26
N ARG A 62 0.81 8.52 7.54
CA ARG A 62 -0.27 9.02 8.41
C ARG A 62 -0.21 10.53 8.58
N GLU A 63 0.97 11.06 8.88
CA GLU A 63 1.21 12.51 9.02
C GLU A 63 0.93 13.27 7.72
N ALA A 64 1.10 12.62 6.56
CA ALA A 64 0.76 13.20 5.27
C ALA A 64 -0.75 13.17 4.95
N GLY A 65 -1.59 12.60 5.81
CA GLY A 65 -3.05 12.60 5.65
C GLY A 65 -3.67 11.28 5.19
N TYR A 66 -2.91 10.20 5.03
CA TYR A 66 -3.44 8.90 4.64
C TYR A 66 -3.90 8.09 5.86
N ASN A 67 -4.98 7.33 5.75
CA ASN A 67 -5.30 6.32 6.76
C ASN A 67 -4.44 5.09 6.48
N VAL A 68 -3.70 4.58 7.46
CA VAL A 68 -2.66 3.56 7.20
C VAL A 68 -2.86 2.35 8.09
N ARG A 69 -2.90 1.17 7.47
CA ARG A 69 -2.65 -0.11 8.12
C ARG A 69 -1.38 -0.72 7.54
N ALA A 70 -0.46 -1.10 8.40
CA ALA A 70 0.74 -1.81 8.02
C ALA A 70 0.78 -3.17 8.71
N VAL A 71 0.98 -4.24 7.95
CA VAL A 71 1.09 -5.61 8.45
C VAL A 71 2.37 -6.21 7.90
N TRP A 72 3.31 -6.57 8.77
CA TRP A 72 4.61 -7.12 8.38
C TRP A 72 4.65 -8.59 8.73
N ARG A 73 5.03 -9.45 7.78
CA ARG A 73 5.13 -10.90 7.99
C ARG A 73 6.28 -11.52 7.19
N GLY A 74 6.84 -12.60 7.71
CA GLY A 74 7.73 -13.48 6.96
C GLY A 74 6.95 -14.55 6.17
N PRO A 75 7.63 -15.31 5.28
CA PRO A 75 7.03 -16.41 4.52
C PRO A 75 6.59 -17.59 5.40
N GLU A 76 7.10 -17.72 6.61
CA GLU A 76 6.69 -18.72 7.60
C GLU A 76 5.29 -18.47 8.15
N ILE A 77 4.77 -17.25 8.01
CA ILE A 77 3.45 -16.85 8.48
C ILE A 77 2.42 -17.05 7.36
N PRO A 78 1.38 -17.87 7.58
CA PRO A 78 0.33 -18.10 6.59
C PRO A 78 -0.37 -16.82 6.11
N GLY A 79 -0.70 -16.74 4.81
CA GLY A 79 -1.37 -15.57 4.23
C GLY A 79 -2.72 -15.21 4.83
N ASN A 80 -3.47 -16.17 5.39
CA ASN A 80 -4.75 -15.90 6.06
C ASN A 80 -4.58 -15.06 7.34
N GLU A 81 -3.42 -15.13 8.01
CA GLU A 81 -3.10 -14.28 9.16
C GLU A 81 -2.93 -12.81 8.77
N MET A 82 -2.50 -12.52 7.53
CA MET A 82 -2.51 -11.17 6.96
C MET A 82 -3.93 -10.76 6.51
N SER A 83 -4.62 -11.67 5.82
CA SER A 83 -5.92 -11.41 5.19
C SER A 83 -6.99 -10.96 6.20
N ARG A 84 -6.95 -11.48 7.44
CA ARG A 84 -7.85 -11.05 8.52
C ARG A 84 -7.76 -9.54 8.82
N TYR A 85 -6.58 -8.94 8.62
CA TYR A 85 -6.35 -7.52 8.82
C TYR A 85 -6.73 -6.67 7.61
N MET A 86 -7.18 -7.26 6.51
CA MET A 86 -7.69 -6.52 5.35
C MET A 86 -9.22 -6.38 5.35
N LYS A 87 -9.91 -7.10 6.24
CA LYS A 87 -11.37 -7.05 6.35
C LYS A 87 -11.88 -5.70 6.83
N ASP A 88 -13.14 -5.43 6.49
CA ASP A 88 -13.96 -4.30 6.94
C ASP A 88 -13.43 -2.89 6.56
N VAL A 89 -12.47 -2.81 5.64
CA VAL A 89 -11.93 -1.55 5.12
C VAL A 89 -11.88 -1.62 3.60
N HIS A 90 -12.44 -0.62 2.93
CA HIS A 90 -12.20 -0.45 1.50
C HIS A 90 -10.80 0.15 1.30
N TRP A 91 -9.91 -0.60 0.68
CA TRP A 91 -8.52 -0.18 0.43
C TRP A 91 -8.40 0.53 -0.91
N ASN A 92 -7.87 1.75 -0.90
CA ASN A 92 -7.53 2.46 -2.13
C ASN A 92 -6.15 2.05 -2.65
N VAL A 93 -5.27 1.66 -1.73
CA VAL A 93 -3.87 1.36 -2.00
C VAL A 93 -3.45 0.08 -1.28
N ALA A 94 -2.78 -0.80 -2.02
CA ALA A 94 -2.16 -2.01 -1.49
C ALA A 94 -0.67 -2.02 -1.85
N GLY A 95 0.19 -1.83 -0.84
CA GLY A 95 1.62 -1.63 -1.00
C GLY A 95 2.45 -2.86 -0.66
N ILE A 96 3.51 -3.13 -1.42
CA ILE A 96 4.50 -4.18 -1.09
C ILE A 96 5.91 -3.58 -1.05
N GLY A 97 6.54 -3.73 0.12
CA GLY A 97 7.89 -3.27 0.41
C GLY A 97 8.96 -3.78 -0.55
N PHE A 98 9.93 -2.92 -0.86
CA PHE A 98 11.11 -3.27 -1.66
C PHE A 98 11.88 -4.48 -1.12
N GLY A 99 11.99 -4.64 0.20
CA GLY A 99 12.69 -5.77 0.82
C GLY A 99 12.11 -7.15 0.48
N VAL A 100 10.86 -7.22 0.02
CA VAL A 100 10.26 -8.45 -0.54
C VAL A 100 10.53 -8.52 -2.04
N ARG A 101 10.27 -7.45 -2.78
CA ARG A 101 10.35 -7.44 -4.25
C ARG A 101 11.75 -7.45 -4.83
N GLY A 102 12.73 -6.92 -4.10
CA GLY A 102 14.14 -6.90 -4.48
C GLY A 102 14.89 -8.15 -4.04
N SER A 103 14.20 -9.12 -3.43
CA SER A 103 14.81 -10.31 -2.89
C SER A 103 15.26 -11.30 -3.97
N GLN A 104 16.33 -12.02 -3.66
CA GLN A 104 16.77 -13.21 -4.40
C GLN A 104 16.53 -14.50 -3.61
N ILE A 105 15.89 -14.41 -2.44
CA ILE A 105 15.59 -15.55 -1.57
C ILE A 105 14.26 -16.17 -2.03
N SER A 106 14.28 -17.47 -2.36
CA SER A 106 13.12 -18.18 -2.93
C SER A 106 11.85 -18.04 -2.09
N ASP A 107 11.95 -18.21 -0.77
CA ASP A 107 10.80 -18.08 0.13
C ASP A 107 10.19 -16.68 0.10
N VAL A 108 11.02 -15.64 -0.04
CA VAL A 108 10.57 -14.24 -0.11
C VAL A 108 9.91 -13.94 -1.46
N ILE A 109 10.34 -14.61 -2.53
CA ILE A 109 9.67 -14.55 -3.84
C ILE A 109 8.28 -15.20 -3.74
N THR A 110 8.14 -16.35 -3.10
CA THR A 110 6.83 -16.98 -2.88
C THR A 110 5.92 -16.11 -1.99
N LEU A 111 6.47 -15.45 -0.96
CA LEU A 111 5.75 -14.47 -0.15
C LEU A 111 5.21 -13.31 -1.01
N PHE A 112 5.96 -12.84 -2.00
CA PHE A 112 5.52 -11.80 -2.93
C PHE A 112 4.32 -12.25 -3.76
N GLU A 113 4.40 -13.44 -4.35
CA GLU A 113 3.34 -14.03 -5.17
C GLU A 113 2.06 -14.21 -4.36
N GLU A 114 2.15 -14.85 -3.19
CA GLU A 114 1.01 -15.05 -2.28
C GLU A 114 0.37 -13.71 -1.86
N THR A 115 1.18 -12.68 -1.59
CA THR A 115 0.67 -11.35 -1.22
C THR A 115 -0.13 -10.71 -2.36
N LEU A 116 0.31 -10.89 -3.61
CA LEU A 116 -0.43 -10.38 -4.76
C LEU A 116 -1.77 -11.11 -4.93
N ASP A 117 -1.81 -12.41 -4.69
CA ASP A 117 -3.05 -13.19 -4.72
C ASP A 117 -4.02 -12.73 -3.64
N ILE A 118 -3.55 -12.54 -2.40
CA ILE A 118 -4.37 -11.99 -1.31
C ILE A 118 -4.90 -10.60 -1.66
N TYR A 119 -4.08 -9.72 -2.27
CA TYR A 119 -4.56 -8.41 -2.69
C TYR A 119 -5.65 -8.49 -3.76
N ARG A 120 -5.58 -9.46 -4.69
CA ARG A 120 -6.63 -9.66 -5.70
C ARG A 120 -7.95 -10.08 -5.07
N GLU A 121 -7.90 -10.85 -3.99
CA GLU A 121 -9.08 -11.34 -3.28
C GLU A 121 -9.66 -10.30 -2.31
N GLU A 122 -8.81 -9.69 -1.50
CA GLU A 122 -9.21 -8.85 -0.35
C GLU A 122 -9.31 -7.36 -0.70
N ALA A 123 -8.64 -6.92 -1.76
CA ALA A 123 -8.59 -5.52 -2.17
C ALA A 123 -8.57 -5.38 -3.71
N PRO A 124 -9.54 -5.96 -4.44
CA PRO A 124 -9.51 -6.04 -5.90
C PRO A 124 -9.45 -4.67 -6.60
N ASP A 125 -9.99 -3.63 -5.97
CA ASP A 125 -10.02 -2.26 -6.51
C ASP A 125 -8.79 -1.43 -6.12
N ALA A 126 -7.94 -1.94 -5.23
CA ALA A 126 -6.81 -1.18 -4.71
C ALA A 126 -5.72 -1.01 -5.78
N LYS A 127 -5.12 0.19 -5.83
CA LYS A 127 -3.94 0.41 -6.63
C LYS A 127 -2.73 -0.26 -5.98
N TYR A 128 -2.07 -1.14 -6.73
CA TYR A 128 -0.80 -1.70 -6.28
C TYR A 128 0.31 -0.65 -6.36
N VAL A 129 1.01 -0.45 -5.24
CA VAL A 129 2.12 0.49 -5.16
C VAL A 129 3.37 -0.17 -4.62
N PHE A 130 4.49 0.35 -5.11
CA PHE A 130 5.81 -0.19 -4.87
C PHE A 130 6.74 0.98 -4.58
N ASN A 131 7.35 0.98 -3.40
CA ASN A 131 8.46 1.87 -3.04
C ASN A 131 9.77 1.39 -3.72
N TYR A 132 10.88 2.10 -3.55
CA TYR A 132 12.19 1.58 -4.01
C TYR A 132 13.21 1.46 -2.86
N ASN A 133 12.84 1.88 -1.65
CA ASN A 133 13.53 1.65 -0.40
C ASN A 133 12.59 1.97 0.79
N PRO A 134 12.94 1.64 2.04
CA PRO A 134 12.08 1.91 3.20
C PRO A 134 11.69 3.38 3.40
N LEU A 135 12.44 4.34 2.83
CA LEU A 135 12.20 5.78 2.99
C LEU A 135 11.11 6.33 2.04
N THR A 136 10.63 5.51 1.10
CA THR A 136 9.86 5.99 -0.08
C THR A 136 8.43 5.49 -0.12
N PHE A 137 7.88 5.13 1.04
CA PHE A 137 6.47 4.75 1.19
C PHE A 137 5.55 5.90 0.75
N LEU A 138 5.76 7.10 1.26
CA LEU A 138 4.96 8.28 0.90
C LEU A 138 4.98 8.58 -0.60
N TRP A 139 6.17 8.54 -1.22
CA TRP A 139 6.28 8.72 -2.67
C TRP A 139 5.45 7.68 -3.44
N SER A 140 5.51 6.41 -3.02
CA SER A 140 4.84 5.31 -3.71
C SER A 140 3.32 5.45 -3.75
N VAL A 141 2.74 6.03 -2.70
CA VAL A 141 1.31 6.32 -2.56
C VAL A 141 0.94 7.63 -3.27
N LYS A 142 1.63 8.73 -2.92
CA LYS A 142 1.30 10.09 -3.36
C LYS A 142 1.34 10.27 -4.87
N ARG A 143 2.18 9.50 -5.58
CA ARG A 143 2.27 9.56 -7.05
C ARG A 143 0.99 9.10 -7.77
N TYR A 144 0.09 8.37 -7.09
CA TYR A 144 -1.21 7.94 -7.64
C TYR A 144 -2.39 8.59 -6.91
N PHE A 145 -2.25 8.90 -5.62
CA PHE A 145 -3.29 9.52 -4.81
C PHE A 145 -2.79 10.83 -4.19
N PRO A 146 -2.48 11.87 -5.01
CA PRO A 146 -2.15 13.17 -4.45
C PRO A 146 -3.36 13.75 -3.74
N LEU A 147 -3.17 14.23 -2.50
CA LEU A 147 -4.24 14.86 -1.73
C LEU A 147 -4.48 16.30 -2.19
N SER A 148 -5.72 16.76 -2.03
CA SER A 148 -6.17 18.11 -2.43
C SER A 148 -5.61 19.25 -1.58
N SER A 149 -5.08 18.94 -0.39
CA SER A 149 -4.54 19.92 0.56
C SER A 149 -3.33 19.38 1.33
N ASP A 150 -2.69 20.28 2.07
CA ASP A 150 -1.68 19.93 3.09
C ASP A 150 -2.40 19.49 4.38
N CYS A 151 -2.08 18.30 4.87
CA CYS A 151 -2.81 17.63 5.97
C CYS A 151 -2.11 17.74 7.32
N ARG A 152 -1.21 18.71 7.53
CA ARG A 152 -0.46 18.89 8.79
C ARG A 152 -1.34 18.94 10.04
N ASP A 153 -2.48 19.63 9.97
CA ASP A 153 -3.41 19.78 11.11
C ASP A 153 -4.53 18.71 11.10
N HIS A 154 -4.56 17.86 10.07
CA HIS A 154 -5.55 16.81 9.86
C HIS A 154 -4.87 15.51 9.39
N PRO A 155 -4.00 14.91 10.23
CA PRO A 155 -3.34 13.65 9.88
C PRO A 155 -4.38 12.56 9.66
N GLY A 156 -4.03 11.57 8.85
CA GLY A 156 -4.89 10.41 8.65
C GLY A 156 -4.95 9.50 9.88
N LYS A 157 -5.81 8.49 9.82
CA LYS A 157 -6.03 7.55 10.91
C LYS A 157 -4.94 6.49 10.97
N ASP A 158 -4.54 6.13 12.19
CA ASP A 158 -3.81 4.90 12.43
C ASP A 158 -4.79 3.73 12.45
N LEU A 159 -4.74 2.89 11.42
CA LEU A 159 -5.57 1.69 11.30
C LEU A 159 -4.84 0.43 11.83
N GLY A 160 -3.59 0.58 12.31
CA GLY A 160 -2.78 -0.45 12.94
C GLY A 160 -1.39 -0.59 12.32
N TYR A 161 -0.38 -0.81 13.17
CA TYR A 161 0.95 -1.31 12.82
C TYR A 161 1.13 -2.67 13.47
N ILE A 162 1.13 -3.73 12.66
CA ILE A 162 1.14 -5.11 13.12
C ILE A 162 2.40 -5.78 12.60
N THR A 163 3.20 -6.34 13.50
CA THR A 163 4.29 -7.26 13.14
C THR A 163 3.86 -8.66 13.55
N ILE A 164 3.70 -9.54 12.57
CA ILE A 164 3.46 -10.96 12.77
C ILE A 164 4.79 -11.66 12.51
N CYS A 165 5.47 -12.03 13.59
CA CYS A 165 6.77 -12.66 13.48
C CYS A 165 6.99 -13.60 14.65
N ASP A 166 7.40 -14.83 14.33
CA ASP A 166 7.74 -15.85 15.32
C ASP A 166 9.25 -15.81 15.60
N GLY A 167 9.89 -16.96 15.78
CA GLY A 167 11.33 -17.08 16.04
C GLY A 167 12.24 -16.57 14.91
N ALA A 168 11.68 -16.15 13.77
CA ALA A 168 12.41 -15.59 12.64
C ALA A 168 12.79 -14.11 12.81
N CYS A 169 12.26 -13.42 13.84
CA CYS A 169 12.66 -12.06 14.19
C CYS A 169 13.62 -12.04 15.39
N THR A 170 14.79 -11.42 15.22
CA THR A 170 15.84 -11.32 16.25
C THR A 170 16.37 -9.89 16.42
#